data_AF-A0A2E6YA51-F1
#
_entry.id   AF-A0A2E6YA51-F1
#
_cell.length_a   1.000
_cell.length_b   1.000
_cell.length_c   1.000
_cell.angle_alpha   90.00
_cell.angle_beta   90.00
_cell.angle_gamma   90.00
#
_symmetry.space_group_name_H-M   'P 1'
#
loop_
_entity.id
_entity.type
_entity.pdbx_description
1 polymer ?
#
loop_
_entity_poly.entity_id
_entity_poly.type
_entity_poly.pdbx_seq_one_letter_code
_entity_poly.pdbx_strand_id
1 'polypeptide(L)'
;MDGAQIKQTISGKRIYLKTPLGGEFPLNYRRNGRVDGEGQAVGLGRFMQPEDQGRWWVRGNRLCQKWQNWYDGKRFCFTLSRGEGDRLYWTRDDGLKGRAHIGR
;
A
#
# COMPACT_ATOMS: atom_id res chain seq x y z
N MET A 1 3.57 -14.02 -3.47
CA MET A 1 3.43 -13.63 -4.89
C MET A 1 4.81 -13.27 -5.41
N ASP A 2 5.11 -13.62 -6.65
CA ASP A 2 6.33 -13.18 -7.31
C ASP A 2 6.23 -11.73 -7.84
N GLY A 3 7.34 -11.18 -8.31
CA GLY A 3 7.38 -9.79 -8.79
C GLY A 3 6.46 -9.51 -9.99
N ALA A 4 6.29 -10.44 -10.92
CA ALA A 4 5.43 -10.26 -12.08
C ALA A 4 3.95 -10.22 -11.66
N GLN A 5 3.56 -11.16 -10.79
CA GLN A 5 2.24 -11.20 -10.17
C GLN A 5 1.94 -9.93 -9.38
N ILE A 6 2.90 -9.42 -8.60
CA ILE A 6 2.75 -8.15 -7.87
C ILE A 6 2.49 -7.01 -8.85
N LYS A 7 3.32 -6.87 -9.89
CA LYS A 7 3.16 -5.78 -10.88
C LYS A 7 1.80 -5.85 -11.57
N GLN A 8 1.35 -7.02 -11.99
CA GLN A 8 0.04 -7.21 -12.62
C GLN A 8 -1.12 -6.92 -11.68
N THR A 9 -1.00 -7.30 -10.40
CA THR A 9 -2.05 -7.14 -9.40
C THR A 9 -2.21 -5.69 -8.93
N ILE A 10 -1.10 -4.96 -8.83
CA ILE A 10 -1.04 -3.64 -8.18
C ILE A 10 -1.08 -2.49 -9.20
N SER A 11 -0.47 -2.66 -10.38
CA SER A 11 -0.33 -1.57 -11.35
C SER A 11 -1.68 -1.07 -11.87
N GLY A 12 -1.96 0.22 -11.66
CA GLY A 12 -3.20 0.88 -12.05
C GLY A 12 -4.39 0.53 -11.16
N LYS A 13 -4.17 -0.04 -9.97
CA LYS A 13 -5.23 -0.41 -9.04
C LYS A 13 -5.26 0.48 -7.81
N ARG A 14 -6.47 0.66 -7.27
CA ARG A 14 -6.66 1.20 -5.93
C ARG A 14 -6.69 0.04 -4.95
N ILE A 15 -5.85 0.08 -3.93
CA ILE A 15 -5.71 -0.96 -2.90
C ILE A 15 -6.14 -0.35 -1.57
N TYR A 16 -7.07 -1.00 -0.89
CA TYR A 16 -7.63 -0.51 0.37
C TYR A 16 -7.02 -1.29 1.51
N LEU A 17 -6.16 -0.66 2.31
CA LEU A 17 -5.59 -1.29 3.50
C LEU A 17 -6.62 -1.27 4.63
N LYS A 18 -6.88 -2.43 5.24
CA LYS A 18 -7.73 -2.54 6.43
C LYS A 18 -7.00 -1.99 7.65
N THR A 19 -7.72 -1.27 8.48
CA THR A 19 -7.19 -0.57 9.65
C THR A 19 -7.63 -1.28 10.92
N PRO A 20 -6.89 -1.18 12.04
CA PRO A 20 -7.29 -1.85 13.29
C PRO A 20 -8.59 -1.33 13.90
N LEU A 21 -8.89 -0.03 13.77
CA LEU A 21 -10.02 0.64 14.42
C LEU A 21 -11.29 0.71 13.54
N GLY A 22 -11.29 0.00 12.41
CA GLY A 22 -12.35 0.13 11.40
C GLY A 22 -12.07 1.26 10.41
N GLY A 23 -12.62 1.12 9.20
CA GLY A 23 -12.29 1.97 8.05
C GLY A 23 -11.22 1.37 7.14
N GLU A 24 -10.86 2.12 6.11
CA GLU A 24 -9.92 1.71 5.08
C GLU A 24 -9.03 2.86 4.65
N PHE A 25 -7.79 2.52 4.29
CA PHE A 25 -6.82 3.45 3.77
C PHE A 25 -6.60 3.18 2.28
N PRO A 26 -7.21 3.95 1.38
CA PRO A 26 -7.06 3.77 -0.06
C PRO A 26 -5.67 4.23 -0.52
N LEU A 27 -5.04 3.39 -1.32
CA LEU A 27 -3.76 3.64 -2.00
C LEU A 27 -3.95 3.45 -3.50
N ASN A 28 -3.75 4.50 -4.29
CA ASN A 28 -3.86 4.44 -5.75
C ASN A 28 -2.49 4.23 -6.38
N TYR A 29 -2.19 2.99 -6.81
CA TYR A 29 -0.93 2.62 -7.44
C TYR A 29 -0.98 2.89 -8.93
N ARG A 30 -0.50 4.04 -9.38
CA ARG A 30 -0.52 4.43 -10.80
C ARG A 30 0.49 3.65 -11.61
N ARG A 31 0.17 3.40 -12.89
CA ARG A 31 1.03 2.65 -13.83
C ARG A 31 2.41 3.28 -14.06
N ASN A 32 2.53 4.59 -13.84
CA ASN A 32 3.79 5.34 -13.97
C ASN A 32 4.70 5.26 -12.74
N GLY A 33 4.38 4.42 -11.75
CA GLY A 33 5.19 4.27 -10.54
C GLY A 33 4.91 5.31 -9.45
N ARG A 34 3.88 6.16 -9.60
CA ARG A 34 3.38 7.03 -8.52
C ARG A 34 2.34 6.30 -7.67
N VAL A 35 2.34 6.53 -6.37
CA VAL A 35 1.27 6.10 -5.46
C VAL A 35 0.67 7.31 -4.76
N ASP A 36 -0.65 7.39 -4.72
CA ASP A 36 -1.38 8.40 -3.96
C ASP A 36 -2.05 7.72 -2.77
N GLY A 37 -2.03 8.35 -1.59
CA GLY A 37 -2.79 7.87 -0.44
C GLY A 37 -3.69 8.95 0.12
N GLU A 38 -4.85 8.54 0.62
CA GLU A 38 -5.83 9.43 1.26
C GLU A 38 -6.09 8.90 2.69
N GLY A 39 -5.62 9.64 3.69
CA GLY A 39 -5.52 9.25 5.11
C GLY A 39 -6.58 9.80 6.04
N GLN A 40 -7.62 10.47 5.53
CA GLN A 40 -8.67 11.08 6.36
C GLN A 40 -9.32 10.10 7.36
N ALA A 41 -9.28 8.79 7.10
CA ALA A 41 -9.98 7.79 7.91
C ALA A 41 -9.11 7.04 8.94
N VAL A 42 -7.79 7.23 8.99
CA VAL A 42 -6.92 6.14 9.48
C VAL A 42 -5.72 6.56 10.31
N GLY A 43 -5.92 7.13 11.51
CA GLY A 43 -4.95 7.05 12.62
C GLY A 43 -3.49 7.49 12.38
N LEU A 44 -3.14 7.97 11.20
CA LEU A 44 -1.96 8.76 10.89
C LEU A 44 -2.22 10.02 11.68
N GLY A 45 -1.49 10.17 12.80
CA GLY A 45 -1.86 11.04 13.91
C GLY A 45 -2.41 12.38 13.42
N ARG A 46 -3.35 12.96 14.17
CA ARG A 46 -4.13 14.20 13.91
C ARG A 46 -3.38 15.41 13.27
N PHE A 47 -2.06 15.34 13.14
CA PHE A 47 -1.13 16.33 12.58
C PHE A 47 -0.51 15.94 11.23
N MET A 48 -0.78 14.76 10.69
CA MET A 48 -0.28 14.33 9.37
C MET A 48 -1.21 14.85 8.26
N GLN A 49 -0.61 15.28 7.14
CA GLN A 49 -1.38 15.73 5.98
C GLN A 49 -2.40 14.66 5.57
N PRO A 50 -3.65 15.04 5.25
CA PRO A 50 -4.73 14.10 4.97
C PRO A 50 -4.48 13.30 3.69
N GLU A 51 -3.56 13.73 2.85
CA GLU A 51 -3.15 13.08 1.61
C GLU A 51 -1.63 13.13 1.51
N ASP A 52 -1.04 12.13 0.85
CA ASP A 52 0.37 12.16 0.47
C ASP A 52 0.58 11.42 -0.84
N GLN A 53 1.71 11.70 -1.48
CA GLN A 53 2.11 11.08 -2.72
C GLN A 53 3.47 10.43 -2.55
N GLY A 54 3.73 9.41 -3.36
CA GLY A 54 4.96 8.65 -3.28
C GLY A 54 5.31 7.98 -4.59
N ARG A 55 6.37 7.18 -4.52
CA ARG A 55 6.77 6.28 -5.59
C ARG A 55 6.62 4.84 -5.14
N TRP A 56 6.22 3.98 -6.05
CA TRP A 56 6.19 2.54 -5.86
C TRP A 56 6.91 1.83 -7.00
N TRP A 57 7.45 0.65 -6.70
CA TRP A 57 8.10 -0.22 -7.67
C TRP A 57 8.12 -1.66 -7.15
N VAL A 58 8.45 -2.60 -8.01
CA VAL A 58 8.68 -3.99 -7.62
C VAL A 58 10.18 -4.25 -7.59
N ARG A 59 10.68 -4.85 -6.50
CA ARG A 59 12.07 -5.28 -6.36
C ARG A 59 12.09 -6.75 -5.93
N GLY A 60 12.48 -7.64 -6.83
CA GLY A 60 12.33 -9.09 -6.62
C GLY A 60 10.86 -9.45 -6.36
N ASN A 61 10.60 -10.17 -5.28
CA ASN A 61 9.24 -10.58 -4.88
C ASN A 61 8.59 -9.63 -3.85
N ARG A 62 8.98 -8.34 -3.87
CA ARG A 62 8.46 -7.33 -2.93
C ARG A 62 7.93 -6.12 -3.66
N LEU A 63 6.80 -5.60 -3.18
CA LEU A 63 6.30 -4.27 -3.51
C LEU A 63 7.02 -3.26 -2.63
N CYS A 64 7.77 -2.32 -3.21
CA CYS A 64 8.43 -1.27 -2.46
C CYS A 64 7.74 0.08 -2.70
N GLN A 65 7.73 0.91 -1.68
CA GLN A 65 7.09 2.23 -1.69
C GLN A 65 7.91 3.23 -0.87
N LYS A 66 7.92 4.48 -1.31
CA LYS A 66 8.47 5.61 -0.58
C LYS A 66 7.52 6.79 -0.68
N TRP A 67 7.05 7.28 0.45
CA TRP A 67 6.23 8.47 0.57
C TRP A 67 7.07 9.75 0.46
N GLN A 68 6.43 10.89 0.18
CA GLN A 68 7.08 12.20 0.20
C GLN A 68 7.14 12.75 1.63
N ASN A 69 6.03 12.69 2.36
CA ASN A 69 5.89 13.33 3.67
C ASN A 69 5.59 12.31 4.78
N TRP A 70 4.73 11.33 4.53
CA TRP A 70 4.36 10.35 5.53
C TRP A 70 5.55 9.48 5.93
N TYR A 71 5.63 9.17 7.23
CA TYR A 71 6.70 8.37 7.82
C TYR A 71 8.10 8.92 7.51
N ASP A 72 8.26 10.24 7.46
CA ASP A 72 9.50 10.94 7.14
C ASP A 72 10.11 10.51 5.79
N GLY A 73 9.24 10.18 4.83
CA GLY A 73 9.62 9.69 3.53
C GLY A 73 10.38 8.36 3.57
N LYS A 74 10.22 7.56 4.64
CA LYS A 74 10.86 6.26 4.76
C LYS A 74 10.38 5.32 3.66
N ARG A 75 11.32 4.54 3.12
CA ARG A 75 11.03 3.45 2.19
C ARG A 75 10.58 2.23 2.97
N PHE A 76 9.48 1.63 2.53
CA PHE A 76 8.98 0.35 3.02
C PHE A 76 8.87 -0.65 1.87
N CYS A 77 9.12 -1.93 2.15
CA CYS A 77 8.92 -3.01 1.20
C CYS A 77 8.07 -4.14 1.78
N PHE A 78 7.04 -4.52 1.02
CA PHE A 78 5.98 -5.44 1.40
C PHE A 78 6.11 -6.75 0.65
N THR A 79 6.02 -7.86 1.38
CA THR A 79 5.72 -9.18 0.82
C THR A 79 4.20 -9.31 0.72
N LEU A 80 3.70 -9.72 -0.45
CA LEU A 80 2.27 -9.89 -0.71
C LEU A 80 1.90 -11.36 -0.92
N SER A 81 0.75 -11.76 -0.37
CA SER A 81 0.08 -13.02 -0.69
C SER A 81 -1.39 -12.78 -1.04
N ARG A 82 -1.93 -13.64 -1.91
CA ARG A 82 -3.33 -13.62 -2.30
C ARG A 82 -4.18 -14.25 -1.19
N GLY A 83 -5.33 -13.63 -0.92
CA GLY A 83 -6.45 -14.27 -0.25
C GLY A 83 -7.53 -14.67 -1.26
N GLU A 84 -8.69 -15.04 -0.75
CA GLU A 84 -9.88 -15.29 -1.57
C GLU A 84 -10.36 -14.02 -2.28
N GLY A 85 -10.74 -14.14 -3.55
CA GLY A 85 -11.29 -13.03 -4.34
C GLY A 85 -10.30 -11.88 -4.52
N ASP A 86 -10.70 -10.69 -4.09
CA ASP A 86 -9.93 -9.44 -4.19
C ASP A 86 -9.01 -9.20 -2.98
N ARG A 87 -8.97 -10.12 -2.01
CA ARG A 87 -8.21 -9.96 -0.77
C ARG A 87 -6.71 -10.15 -0.98
N LEU A 88 -5.93 -9.36 -0.25
CA LEU A 88 -4.48 -9.45 -0.16
C LEU A 88 -4.06 -9.45 1.31
N TYR A 89 -3.02 -10.22 1.62
CA TYR A 89 -2.28 -10.08 2.87
C TYR A 89 -0.92 -9.45 2.57
N TRP A 90 -0.48 -8.59 3.48
CA TRP A 90 0.80 -7.91 3.35
C TRP A 90 1.62 -8.04 4.63
N THR A 91 2.93 -8.15 4.48
CA THR A 91 3.90 -8.05 5.57
C THR A 91 5.00 -7.09 5.15
N ARG A 92 5.19 -6.04 5.93
CA ARG A 92 6.20 -4.99 5.73
C ARG A 92 7.55 -5.47 6.27
N ASP A 93 8.62 -4.82 5.82
CA ASP A 93 10.00 -5.13 6.19
C ASP A 93 10.34 -4.87 7.66
N ASP A 94 9.52 -4.11 8.38
CA ASP A 94 9.60 -3.92 9.84
C ASP A 94 8.73 -4.89 10.64
N GLY A 95 8.15 -5.90 9.99
CA GLY A 95 7.35 -6.95 10.63
C GLY A 95 5.87 -6.60 10.82
N LEU A 96 5.43 -5.36 10.55
CA LEU A 96 4.00 -5.06 10.53
C LEU A 96 3.30 -5.82 9.42
N LYS A 97 2.10 -6.31 9.71
CA LYS A 97 1.30 -7.09 8.79
C LYS A 97 -0.16 -6.65 8.82
N GLY A 98 -0.87 -6.93 7.74
CA GLY A 98 -2.29 -6.60 7.67
C GLY A 98 -2.97 -7.21 6.47
N ARG A 99 -4.20 -6.76 6.28
CA ARG A 99 -5.08 -7.16 5.19
C ARG A 99 -5.34 -5.97 4.28
N ALA A 100 -5.58 -6.26 3.02
CA ALA A 100 -6.04 -5.30 2.04
C ALA A 100 -7.02 -5.96 1.09
N HIS A 101 -7.72 -5.16 0.29
CA HIS A 101 -8.44 -5.67 -0.86
C HIS A 101 -8.23 -4.76 -2.07
N ILE A 102 -8.36 -5.35 -3.26
CA ILE A 102 -8.20 -4.67 -4.54
C ILE A 102 -9.54 -4.04 -4.91
N GLY A 103 -9.55 -2.73 -5.10
CA GLY A 103 -10.71 -2.01 -5.64
C GLY A 103 -11.07 -2.52 -7.03
N ARG A 104 -12.38 -2.58 -7.31
CA ARG A 104 -12.91 -2.95 -8.63
C ARG A 104 -12.48 -1.95 -9.70
#